data_AF-A0A0F9TMX4-F1
#
_entry.id   AF-A0A0F9TMX4-F1
#
_cell.length_a   1.000
_cell.length_b   1.000
_cell.length_c   1.000
_cell.angle_alpha   90.00
_cell.angle_beta   90.00
_cell.angle_gamma   90.00
#
_symmetry.space_group_name_H-M   'P 1'
#
loop_
_entity.id
_entity.type
_entity.pdbx_description
1 polymer ?
#
loop_
_entity_poly.entity_id
_entity_poly.type
_entity_poly.pdbx_seq_one_letter_code
_entity_poly.pdbx_strand_id
1 'polypeptide(L)' 'MNNYKVDVLCENCKNTVVYYIPKGTTIKEFFGDPKNEKCRTCGCLHGRTEQ' A
#
# COMPACT_ATOMS: atom_id res chain seq x y z
N MET A 1 2.81 -15.98 12.04
CA MET A 1 1.72 -15.06 11.62
C MET A 1 1.68 -15.08 10.10
N ASN A 2 0.58 -15.52 9.49
CA ASN A 2 0.49 -15.69 8.03
C ASN A 2 0.06 -14.36 7.39
N ASN A 3 0.98 -13.65 6.77
CA ASN A 3 0.70 -12.44 5.99
C ASN A 3 0.68 -12.79 4.50
N TYR A 4 -0.09 -12.07 3.69
CA TYR A 4 -0.01 -12.14 2.23
C TYR A 4 0.76 -10.93 1.68
N LYS A 5 1.46 -11.16 0.57
CA LYS A 5 2.30 -10.17 -0.09
C LYS A 5 1.48 -9.41 -1.14
N VAL A 6 1.58 -8.09 -1.14
CA VAL A 6 1.01 -7.21 -2.18
C VAL A 6 2.11 -6.33 -2.74
N ASP A 7 2.29 -6.37 -4.05
CA ASP A 7 3.21 -5.51 -4.79
C ASP A 7 2.43 -4.29 -5.29
N VAL A 8 2.76 -3.10 -4.79
CA VAL A 8 2.08 -1.84 -5.15
C VAL A 8 3.02 -0.97 -5.97
N LEU A 9 2.66 -0.72 -7.23
CA LEU A 9 3.37 0.22 -8.08
C LEU A 9 3.01 1.65 -7.68
N CYS A 10 4.00 2.42 -7.24
CA CYS A 10 3.83 3.83 -7.01
C CYS A 10 3.92 4.58 -8.34
N GLU A 11 2.83 5.22 -8.77
CA GLU A 11 2.78 5.91 -10.06
C GLU A 11 3.70 7.13 -10.16
N ASN A 12 4.02 7.75 -9.02
CA ASN A 12 4.86 8.95 -8.96
C ASN A 12 6.35 8.63 -9.12
N CYS A 13 6.89 7.71 -8.30
CA CYS A 13 8.30 7.33 -8.36
C CYS A 13 8.58 6.08 -9.21
N LYS A 14 7.54 5.51 -9.85
CA LYS A 14 7.58 4.29 -10.68
C LYS A 14 8.23 3.09 -9.99
N ASN A 15 8.31 3.10 -8.65
CA ASN A 15 8.85 2.02 -7.86
C ASN A 15 7.75 1.09 -7.37
N THR A 16 8.00 -0.21 -7.42
CA THR A 16 7.14 -1.22 -6.80
C THR A 16 7.52 -1.39 -5.34
N VAL A 17 6.58 -1.13 -4.44
CA VAL A 17 6.75 -1.30 -2.99
C VAL A 17 5.99 -2.52 -2.53
N VAL A 18 6.65 -3.37 -1.75
CA VAL A 18 6.06 -4.59 -1.20
C VAL A 18 5.44 -4.32 0.16
N TYR A 19 4.16 -4.69 0.32
CA TYR A 19 3.44 -4.69 1.59
C TYR A 19 3.09 -6.10 2.02
N TYR A 20 3.21 -6.36 3.31
CA TYR A 20 2.80 -7.61 3.94
C TYR A 20 1.56 -7.34 4.76
N ILE A 21 0.42 -7.77 4.25
CA ILE A 21 -0.88 -7.54 4.88
C ILE A 21 -1.24 -8.78 5.70
N PRO A 22 -1.56 -8.63 7.00
CA PRO A 22 -1.97 -9.76 7.82
C PRO A 22 -3.25 -10.41 7.30
N LYS A 23 -3.30 -11.75 7.31
CA LYS A 23 -4.54 -12.47 6.98
C LYS A 23 -5.62 -12.08 8.00
N GLY A 24 -6.75 -11.58 7.50
CA GLY A 24 -7.83 -11.01 8.31
C GLY A 24 -8.02 -9.50 8.12
N THR A 25 -7.07 -8.81 7.49
CA THR A 25 -7.19 -7.38 7.14
C THR A 25 -7.39 -7.21 5.64
N THR A 26 -8.37 -6.38 5.26
CA THR A 26 -8.58 -6.05 3.85
C THR A 26 -7.55 -5.04 3.36
N ILE A 27 -7.31 -5.02 2.04
CA ILE A 27 -6.44 -4.01 1.40
C ILE A 27 -6.94 -2.59 1.74
N LYS A 28 -8.26 -2.39 1.73
CA LYS A 28 -8.89 -1.10 2.06
C LYS A 28 -8.59 -0.65 3.49
N GLU A 29 -8.69 -1.54 4.47
CA GLU A 29 -8.34 -1.22 5.86
C GLU A 29 -6.84 -0.98 6.02
N PHE A 30 -6.01 -1.81 5.38
CA PHE A 30 -4.56 -1.71 5.47
C PHE A 30 -4.04 -0.38 4.90
N PHE A 31 -4.49 0.02 3.72
CA PHE A 31 -4.14 1.29 3.07
C PHE A 31 -5.01 2.47 3.53
N GLY A 32 -6.01 2.23 4.38
CA GLY A 32 -6.74 3.27 5.10
C GLY A 32 -5.98 3.79 6.32
N ASP A 33 -4.97 3.05 6.79
CA ASP A 33 -4.10 3.48 7.87
C ASP A 33 -3.09 4.54 7.38
N PRO A 34 -2.93 5.67 8.08
CA PRO A 34 -2.07 6.76 7.64
C PRO A 34 -0.58 6.38 7.54
N LYS A 35 -0.19 5.27 8.18
CA LYS A 35 1.16 4.73 8.06
C LYS A 35 1.41 4.01 6.73
N ASN A 36 0.36 3.47 6.11
CA ASN A 36 0.45 2.65 4.90
C ASN A 36 -0.17 3.32 3.67
N GLU A 37 -0.95 4.38 3.84
CA GLU A 37 -1.56 5.13 2.72
C GLU A 37 -0.51 5.80 1.80
N LYS A 38 0.73 5.98 2.31
CA LYS A 38 1.85 6.57 1.57
C LYS A 38 2.82 5.52 1.06
N CYS A 39 3.35 5.75 -0.12
CA CYS A 39 4.47 5.01 -0.65
C CYS A 39 5.71 5.25 0.21
N ARG A 40 6.34 4.15 0.65
CA ARG A 40 7.54 4.18 1.51
C ARG A 40 8.77 4.82 0.86
N THR A 41 8.80 4.91 -0.46
CA THR A 41 9.96 5.44 -1.21
C THR A 41 9.87 6.95 -1.43
N CYS A 42 8.71 7.46 -1.87
CA CYS A 42 8.51 8.89 -2.20
C CYS A 42 7.73 9.66 -1.13
N GLY A 43 7.09 8.98 -0.17
CA GLY A 43 6.14 9.60 0.77
C GLY A 43 4.82 10.07 0.13
N CYS A 44 4.62 9.81 -1.15
CA CYS A 44 3.43 10.20 -1.89
C CYS A 44 2.28 9.24 -1.62
N LEU A 45 1.04 9.74 -1.59
CA LEU A 45 -0.13 8.91 -1.39
C LEU A 45 -0.22 7.90 -2.54
N HIS A 46 -0.40 6.62 -2.22
CA HIS A 46 -0.77 5.64 -3.25
C HIS A 46 -2.05 6.14 -3.88
N GLY A 47 -2.09 6.19 -5.22
CA GLY A 47 -3.19 6.81 -5.95
C GLY A 47 -4.54 6.30 -5.43
N ARG A 48 -5.22 7.12 -4.62
CA ARG A 48 -6.67 7.07 -4.54
C ARG A 48 -7.13 7.66 -5.86
N THR A 49 -7.15 6.84 -6.89
CA THR A 49 -8.01 7.14 -8.04
C THR A 49 -9.43 6.87 -7.55
N GLU A 50 -9.97 7.80 -6.76
CA GLU A 50 -11.41 8.03 -6.76
C GLU A 50 -11.68 8.71 -8.12
N GLN A 51 -12.03 7.89 -9.11
CA GLN A 51 -12.80 8.35 -10.27
C GLN A 51 -14.27 8.30 -9.92
#